data_AF-A0A1Y0MBU6-F1
#
_entry.id   AF-A0A1Y0MBU6-F1
#
_cell.length_a   1.000
_cell.length_b   1.000
_cell.length_c   1.000
_cell.angle_alpha   90.00
_cell.angle_beta   90.00
_cell.angle_gamma   90.00
#
_symmetry.space_group_name_H-M   'P 1'
#
loop_
_entity.id
_entity.type
_entity.pdbx_description
1 polymer ?
#
loop_
_entity_poly.entity_id
_entity_poly.type
_entity_poly.pdbx_seq_one_letter_code
_entity_poly.pdbx_strand_id
1 'polypeptide(L)'
;MSKEEKKTVTFDVLIEIPKGSRNKYEYDFNLHKIRFDRMLFSSMMYPADYGFVPETLALDGDPLDVLVLGHEPSFPMCVIEVKPIGVFHMTDEKGPDEKIICVPISDPIWSDKKDIADLNPHRLKEIEHFFQVYKDLEKKKVDTGGWGNAEEALKIYNECVARYDNSEHKKKRTFTI
;
A
#
# COMPACT_ATOMS: atom_id res chain seq x y z
N MET A 1 2.02 23.53 29.94
CA MET A 1 1.01 22.97 29.02
C MET A 1 1.66 21.86 28.23
N SER A 2 1.49 20.62 28.67
CA SER A 2 1.83 19.44 27.88
C SER A 2 0.99 19.48 26.61
N LYS A 3 1.63 19.55 25.43
CA LYS A 3 0.96 19.22 24.18
C LYS A 3 0.45 17.79 24.34
N GLU A 4 -0.86 17.57 24.31
CA GLU A 4 -1.39 16.23 24.13
C GLU A 4 -0.76 15.67 22.85
N GLU A 5 0.09 14.65 22.99
CA GLU A 5 0.61 13.91 21.85
C GLU A 5 -0.60 13.26 21.18
N LYS A 6 -0.99 13.79 20.03
CA LYS A 6 -2.01 13.21 19.16
C LYS A 6 -1.59 11.76 18.90
N LYS A 7 -2.34 10.80 19.45
CA LYS A 7 -2.04 9.37 19.32
C LYS A 7 -1.91 9.04 17.83
N THR A 8 -0.72 8.60 17.42
CA THR A 8 -0.48 8.17 16.04
C THR A 8 -1.33 6.93 15.75
N VAL A 9 -2.11 6.98 14.68
CA VAL A 9 -2.88 5.81 14.22
C VAL A 9 -1.91 4.86 13.53
N THR A 10 -1.95 3.59 13.94
CA THR A 10 -1.19 2.50 13.36
C THR A 10 -2.15 1.38 12.93
N PHE A 11 -1.72 0.55 11.99
CA PHE A 11 -2.47 -0.63 11.53
C PHE A 11 -1.51 -1.65 10.93
N ASP A 12 -2.01 -2.88 10.77
CA ASP A 12 -1.26 -3.99 10.20
C ASP A 12 -1.40 -4.03 8.67
N VAL A 13 -0.30 -4.35 7.99
CA VAL A 13 -0.27 -4.60 6.54
C VAL A 13 0.25 -6.00 6.30
N LEU A 14 -0.46 -6.79 5.50
CA LEU A 14 0.05 -8.08 5.02
C LEU A 14 0.83 -7.86 3.71
N ILE A 15 2.10 -8.20 3.71
CA ILE A 15 2.99 -8.05 2.56
C ILE A 15 2.76 -9.19 1.55
N GLU A 16 2.56 -8.82 0.29
CA GLU A 16 2.46 -9.75 -0.83
C GLU A 16 3.78 -9.78 -1.62
N ILE A 17 4.38 -8.61 -1.86
CA ILE A 17 5.51 -8.44 -2.77
C ILE A 17 6.64 -7.72 -2.03
N PRO A 18 7.77 -8.40 -1.76
CA PRO A 18 8.92 -7.76 -1.16
C PRO A 18 9.56 -6.72 -2.10
N LYS A 19 10.13 -5.68 -1.52
CA LYS A 19 10.97 -4.69 -2.20
C LYS A 19 12.03 -5.39 -3.05
N GLY A 20 12.21 -4.92 -4.28
CA GLY A 20 13.16 -5.50 -5.23
C GLY A 20 12.64 -6.73 -5.98
N SER A 21 11.43 -7.21 -5.71
CA SER A 21 10.83 -8.29 -6.49
C SER A 21 10.38 -7.81 -7.87
N ARG A 22 10.70 -8.58 -8.90
CA ARG A 22 10.09 -8.49 -10.25
C ARG A 22 8.84 -9.38 -10.38
N ASN A 23 8.68 -10.35 -9.49
CA ASN A 23 7.47 -11.17 -9.46
C ASN A 23 6.36 -10.40 -8.75
N LYS A 24 5.20 -10.31 -9.40
CA LYS A 24 3.96 -9.89 -8.77
C LYS A 24 3.31 -11.13 -8.13
N TYR A 25 3.26 -11.09 -6.82
CA TYR A 25 2.50 -12.02 -6.01
C TYR A 25 1.19 -11.37 -5.60
N GLU A 26 0.24 -12.19 -5.17
CA GLU A 26 -1.01 -11.75 -4.56
C GLU A 26 -1.47 -12.80 -3.55
N TYR A 27 -2.21 -12.37 -2.54
CA TYR A 27 -2.87 -13.26 -1.61
C TYR A 27 -4.15 -13.80 -2.25
N ASP A 28 -4.22 -15.12 -2.38
CA ASP A 28 -5.42 -15.79 -2.85
C ASP A 28 -6.39 -16.03 -1.69
N PHE A 29 -7.47 -15.25 -1.63
CA PHE A 29 -8.50 -15.35 -0.59
C PHE A 29 -9.29 -16.66 -0.57
N ASN A 30 -9.24 -17.48 -1.64
CA ASN A 30 -9.87 -18.80 -1.66
C ASN A 30 -8.91 -19.90 -1.17
N LEU A 31 -7.63 -19.80 -1.53
CA LEU A 31 -6.62 -20.78 -1.14
C LEU A 31 -5.94 -20.47 0.20
N HIS A 32 -6.07 -19.24 0.68
CA HIS A 32 -5.36 -18.69 1.84
C HIS A 32 -3.84 -18.86 1.72
N LYS A 33 -3.30 -18.57 0.53
CA LYS A 33 -1.89 -18.72 0.17
C LYS A 33 -1.44 -17.59 -0.73
N ILE A 34 -0.14 -17.33 -0.73
CA ILE A 34 0.48 -16.49 -1.75
C ILE A 34 0.47 -17.22 -3.07
N ARG A 35 -0.03 -16.53 -4.10
CA ARG A 35 -0.07 -16.97 -5.48
C ARG A 35 0.89 -16.12 -6.29
N PHE A 36 1.64 -16.78 -7.16
CA PHE A 36 2.32 -16.09 -8.25
C PHE A 36 1.28 -15.72 -9.31
N ASP A 37 0.99 -14.43 -9.44
CA ASP A 37 0.13 -13.90 -10.51
C ASP A 37 0.92 -13.87 -11.81
N ARG A 38 2.02 -13.10 -11.83
CA ARG A 38 2.88 -12.97 -13.01
C ARG A 38 4.26 -12.41 -12.67
N MET A 39 5.19 -12.51 -13.60
CA MET A 39 6.38 -11.65 -13.60
C MET A 39 6.01 -10.31 -14.26
N LEU A 40 6.52 -9.18 -13.75
CA LEU A 40 6.38 -7.91 -14.45
C LEU A 40 7.03 -7.99 -15.84
N PHE A 41 6.29 -7.56 -16.87
CA PHE A 41 6.75 -7.69 -18.27
C PHE A 41 7.93 -6.76 -18.54
N SER A 42 7.92 -5.57 -17.93
CA SER A 42 9.04 -4.64 -17.89
C SER A 42 10.17 -5.13 -16.97
N SER A 43 11.41 -4.75 -17.28
CA SER A 43 12.59 -5.05 -16.44
C SER A 43 12.66 -4.12 -15.23
N MET A 44 11.63 -4.16 -14.39
CA MET A 44 11.46 -3.33 -13.20
C MET A 44 11.22 -4.19 -11.97
N MET A 45 11.34 -3.58 -10.80
CA MET A 45 11.14 -4.22 -9.50
C MET A 45 10.34 -3.28 -8.61
N TYR A 46 9.54 -3.85 -7.70
CA TYR A 46 8.77 -3.05 -6.75
C TYR A 46 9.70 -2.20 -5.87
N PRO A 47 9.46 -0.88 -5.75
CA PRO A 47 10.37 0.05 -5.07
C PRO A 47 10.32 -0.04 -3.54
N ALA A 48 9.31 -0.71 -3.00
CA ALA A 48 9.12 -0.95 -1.57
C ALA A 48 8.38 -2.27 -1.36
N ASP A 49 8.24 -2.69 -0.10
CA ASP A 49 7.34 -3.79 0.21
C ASP A 49 5.92 -3.35 -0.12
N TYR A 50 5.16 -4.24 -0.75
CA TYR A 50 3.81 -3.96 -1.24
C TYR A 50 2.87 -5.03 -0.71
N GLY A 51 1.68 -4.59 -0.32
CA GLY A 51 0.60 -5.46 0.11
C GLY A 51 -0.64 -4.66 0.40
N PHE A 52 -1.45 -5.13 1.35
CA PHE A 52 -2.73 -4.50 1.64
C PHE A 52 -3.05 -4.47 3.14
N VAL A 53 -4.00 -3.61 3.50
CA VAL A 53 -4.56 -3.56 4.86
C VAL A 53 -5.71 -4.58 4.98
N PRO A 54 -5.61 -5.58 5.88
CA PRO A 54 -6.71 -6.50 6.13
C PRO A 54 -7.97 -5.76 6.58
N GLU A 55 -9.16 -6.32 6.32
CA GLU A 55 -10.43 -5.72 6.75
C GLU A 55 -10.65 -4.27 6.28
N THR A 56 -10.21 -3.96 5.06
CA THR A 56 -10.51 -2.71 4.37
C THR A 56 -11.14 -3.01 3.01
N LEU A 57 -11.83 -2.02 2.43
CA LEU A 57 -12.45 -2.14 1.12
C LEU A 57 -12.23 -0.84 0.34
N ALA A 58 -11.38 -0.88 -0.67
CA ALA A 58 -11.08 0.21 -1.61
C ALA A 58 -12.23 0.40 -2.64
N LEU A 59 -12.09 1.39 -3.53
CA LEU A 59 -13.14 1.74 -4.51
C LEU A 59 -13.18 0.77 -5.71
N ASP A 60 -12.09 0.07 -5.98
CA ASP A 60 -11.98 -0.98 -6.99
C ASP A 60 -12.53 -2.34 -6.54
N GLY A 61 -12.93 -2.45 -5.26
CA GLY A 61 -13.51 -3.65 -4.66
C GLY A 61 -12.50 -4.58 -3.99
N ASP A 62 -11.21 -4.24 -4.01
CA ASP A 62 -10.14 -4.99 -3.37
C ASP A 62 -9.79 -4.35 -1.99
N PRO A 63 -9.01 -5.01 -1.11
CA PRO A 63 -8.47 -4.37 0.08
C PRO A 63 -7.55 -3.18 -0.26
N LEU A 64 -7.39 -2.24 0.68
CA LEU A 64 -6.59 -1.03 0.46
C LEU A 64 -5.10 -1.35 0.29
N ASP A 65 -4.56 -0.98 -0.88
CA ASP A 65 -3.15 -1.17 -1.23
C ASP A 65 -2.21 -0.25 -0.44
N VAL A 66 -1.03 -0.78 -0.10
CA VAL A 66 -0.01 -0.10 0.69
C VAL A 66 1.39 -0.38 0.15
N LEU A 67 2.22 0.68 0.06
CA LEU A 67 3.68 0.56 0.02
C LEU A 67 4.27 0.84 1.40
N VAL A 68 5.05 -0.11 1.92
CA VAL A 68 5.77 0.02 3.19
C VAL A 68 7.24 0.32 2.91
N LEU A 69 7.66 1.56 3.21
CA LEU A 69 9.03 2.00 3.05
C LEU A 69 9.86 1.55 4.26
N GLY A 70 10.70 0.54 4.05
CA GLY A 70 11.62 -0.01 5.07
C GLY A 70 13.05 -0.16 4.58
N HIS A 71 13.99 -0.38 5.51
CA HIS A 71 15.42 -0.51 5.18
C HIS A 71 15.72 -1.81 4.41
N GLU A 72 15.28 -2.95 4.93
CA GLU A 72 15.44 -4.26 4.30
C GLU A 72 14.11 -4.76 3.70
N PRO A 73 14.12 -5.56 2.63
CA PRO A 73 12.91 -6.23 2.15
C PRO A 73 12.41 -7.22 3.19
N SER A 74 11.10 -7.34 3.34
CA SER A 74 10.48 -8.43 4.09
C SER A 74 10.30 -9.69 3.22
N PHE A 75 9.24 -10.46 3.47
CA PHE A 75 8.89 -11.68 2.74
C PHE A 75 7.37 -11.78 2.58
N PRO A 76 6.85 -12.48 1.56
CA PRO A 76 5.39 -12.64 1.39
C PRO A 76 4.75 -13.30 2.62
N MET A 77 3.54 -12.87 2.99
CA MET A 77 2.82 -13.20 4.25
C MET A 77 3.37 -12.56 5.52
N CYS A 78 4.43 -11.74 5.45
CA CYS A 78 4.85 -10.97 6.61
C CYS A 78 3.78 -9.93 6.95
N VAL A 79 3.46 -9.81 8.25
CA VAL A 79 2.59 -8.73 8.75
C VAL A 79 3.46 -7.69 9.43
N ILE A 80 3.28 -6.42 9.05
CA ILE A 80 4.04 -5.29 9.58
C ILE A 80 3.07 -4.28 10.17
N GLU A 81 3.27 -3.89 11.43
CA GLU A 81 2.59 -2.74 12.02
C GLU A 81 3.23 -1.45 11.49
N VAL A 82 2.41 -0.61 10.87
CA VAL A 82 2.85 0.59 10.18
C VAL A 82 2.05 1.82 10.62
N LYS A 83 2.58 2.99 10.24
CA LYS A 83 1.82 4.24 10.24
C LYS A 83 1.83 4.87 8.84
N PRO A 84 0.73 5.50 8.41
CA PRO A 84 0.66 6.19 7.12
C PRO A 84 1.43 7.51 7.20
N ILE A 85 2.12 7.85 6.12
CA ILE A 85 2.83 9.13 5.94
C ILE A 85 2.38 9.88 4.69
N GLY A 86 1.66 9.23 3.77
CA GLY A 86 1.18 9.86 2.55
C GLY A 86 0.35 8.90 1.70
N VAL A 87 -0.13 9.39 0.57
CA VAL A 87 -0.87 8.60 -0.41
C VAL A 87 -0.36 8.93 -1.81
N PHE A 88 -0.26 7.91 -2.66
CA PHE A 88 -0.02 8.06 -4.07
C PHE A 88 -1.34 7.81 -4.83
N HIS A 89 -1.78 8.81 -5.59
CA HIS A 89 -2.99 8.70 -6.39
C HIS A 89 -2.66 8.10 -7.75
N MET A 90 -3.40 7.08 -8.12
CA MET A 90 -3.29 6.41 -9.41
C MET A 90 -4.68 5.99 -9.86
N THR A 91 -4.88 5.96 -11.17
CA THR A 91 -6.07 5.39 -11.80
C THR A 91 -5.60 4.36 -12.81
N ASP A 92 -6.23 3.18 -12.80
CA ASP A 92 -6.04 2.17 -13.84
C ASP A 92 -7.37 1.81 -14.51
N GLU A 93 -7.36 0.75 -15.32
CA GLU A 93 -8.52 0.29 -16.10
C GLU A 93 -9.76 -0.05 -15.24
N LYS A 94 -9.57 -0.35 -13.95
CA LYS A 94 -10.64 -0.65 -12.99
C LYS A 94 -11.19 0.59 -12.28
N GLY A 95 -10.50 1.73 -12.34
CA GLY A 95 -10.89 2.96 -11.65
C GLY A 95 -9.79 3.51 -10.73
N PRO A 96 -10.15 4.31 -9.72
CA PRO A 96 -9.21 4.80 -8.71
C PRO A 96 -8.54 3.65 -7.96
N ASP A 97 -7.21 3.71 -7.85
CA ASP A 97 -6.35 2.72 -7.21
C ASP A 97 -5.30 3.46 -6.35
N GLU A 98 -5.77 4.10 -5.28
CA GLU A 98 -4.88 4.81 -4.36
C GLU A 98 -3.99 3.85 -3.57
N LYS A 99 -2.73 4.25 -3.38
CA LYS A 99 -1.75 3.47 -2.63
C LYS A 99 -1.27 4.25 -1.42
N ILE A 100 -1.56 3.73 -0.23
CA ILE A 100 -1.09 4.36 1.00
C ILE A 100 0.42 4.15 1.12
N ILE A 101 1.13 5.20 1.51
CA ILE A 101 2.56 5.14 1.81
C ILE A 101 2.71 5.06 3.31
N CYS A 102 3.37 4.01 3.76
CA CYS A 102 3.53 3.66 5.15
C CYS A 102 5.00 3.48 5.51
N VAL A 103 5.29 3.60 6.81
CA VAL A 103 6.59 3.24 7.40
C VAL A 103 6.38 2.30 8.58
N PRO A 104 7.27 1.30 8.80
CA PRO A 104 7.20 0.44 9.98
C PRO A 104 7.42 1.23 11.27
N ILE A 105 6.62 0.94 12.30
CA ILE A 105 6.75 1.68 13.58
C ILE A 105 7.96 1.22 14.42
N SER A 106 8.46 0.00 14.17
CA SER A 106 9.58 -0.58 14.90
C SER A 106 10.92 -0.48 14.16
N ASP A 107 10.95 0.12 12.97
CA ASP A 107 12.20 0.38 12.24
C ASP A 107 12.80 1.72 12.73
N PRO A 108 13.98 1.73 13.36
CA PRO A 108 14.55 2.95 13.95
C PRO A 108 14.96 4.01 12.91
N ILE A 109 15.08 3.65 11.64
CA ILE A 109 15.43 4.57 10.55
C ILE A 109 14.18 5.22 9.95
N TRP A 110 13.06 4.49 9.94
CA TRP A 110 11.84 4.88 9.24
C TRP A 110 10.72 5.36 10.16
N SER A 111 10.70 4.92 11.42
CA SER A 111 9.67 5.26 12.39
C SER A 111 9.63 6.74 12.77
N ASP A 112 10.65 7.53 12.44
CA ASP A 112 10.69 8.97 12.69
C ASP A 112 9.96 9.80 11.62
N LYS A 113 9.72 9.24 10.42
CA LYS A 113 9.01 9.92 9.31
C LYS A 113 7.54 10.09 9.65
N LYS A 114 6.99 11.27 9.38
CA LYS A 114 5.62 11.65 9.78
C LYS A 114 4.76 12.06 8.60
N ASP A 115 5.37 12.58 7.54
CA ASP A 115 4.67 13.02 6.33
C ASP A 115 5.48 12.68 5.07
N ILE A 116 4.81 12.68 3.91
CA ILE A 116 5.43 12.44 2.61
C ILE A 116 6.52 13.46 2.31
N ALA A 117 6.37 14.68 2.86
CA ALA A 117 7.37 15.75 2.77
C ALA A 117 8.70 15.43 3.49
N ASP A 118 8.72 14.43 4.40
CA ASP A 118 9.96 14.00 5.07
C ASP A 118 10.83 13.10 4.17
N LEU A 119 10.32 12.68 3.01
CA LEU A 119 11.04 11.81 2.08
C LEU A 119 11.94 12.61 1.13
N ASN A 120 13.00 11.96 0.65
CA ASN A 120 13.79 12.48 -0.45
C ASN A 120 12.88 12.66 -1.69
N PRO A 121 12.78 13.86 -2.30
CA PRO A 121 11.92 14.10 -3.46
C PRO A 121 12.20 13.19 -4.66
N HIS A 122 13.44 12.68 -4.81
CA HIS A 122 13.76 11.73 -5.86
C HIS A 122 13.08 10.37 -5.64
N ARG A 123 12.92 9.94 -4.39
CA ARG A 123 12.22 8.69 -4.06
C ARG A 123 10.76 8.73 -4.51
N LEU A 124 10.10 9.88 -4.35
CA LEU A 124 8.74 10.09 -4.86
C LEU A 124 8.70 9.91 -6.38
N LYS A 125 9.67 10.50 -7.11
CA LYS A 125 9.77 10.33 -8.56
C LYS A 125 10.03 8.89 -8.97
N GLU A 126 10.84 8.14 -8.23
CA GLU A 126 11.09 6.72 -8.51
C GLU A 126 9.82 5.87 -8.36
N ILE A 127 9.05 6.08 -7.28
CA ILE A 127 7.79 5.37 -7.05
C ILE A 127 6.75 5.74 -8.11
N GLU A 128 6.58 7.03 -8.38
CA GLU A 128 5.65 7.52 -9.41
C GLU A 128 6.01 6.95 -10.79
N HIS A 129 7.29 7.00 -11.17
CA HIS A 129 7.74 6.46 -12.45
C HIS A 129 7.52 4.96 -12.56
N PHE A 130 7.76 4.20 -11.48
CA PHE A 130 7.46 2.77 -11.45
C PHE A 130 5.99 2.51 -11.81
N PHE A 131 5.04 3.12 -11.11
CA PHE A 131 3.61 2.90 -11.36
C PHE A 131 3.14 3.44 -12.71
N GLN A 132 3.77 4.50 -13.21
CA GLN A 132 3.47 5.04 -14.53
C GLN A 132 3.77 4.06 -15.66
N VAL A 133 4.82 3.24 -15.55
CA VAL A 133 5.34 2.46 -16.71
C VAL A 133 5.42 0.94 -16.49
N TYR A 134 5.20 0.42 -15.28
CA TYR A 134 5.36 -1.02 -15.00
C TYR A 134 4.43 -1.93 -15.84
N LYS A 135 3.29 -1.39 -16.27
CA LYS A 135 2.26 -2.06 -17.07
C LYS A 135 2.37 -1.77 -18.59
N ASP A 136 3.36 -0.99 -19.04
CA ASP A 136 3.49 -0.59 -20.46
C ASP A 136 3.58 -1.78 -21.42
N LEU A 137 4.41 -2.78 -21.06
CA LEU A 137 4.57 -3.99 -21.89
C LEU A 137 3.39 -4.96 -21.76
N GLU A 138 2.50 -4.75 -20.78
CA GLU A 138 1.19 -5.40 -20.71
C GLU A 138 0.14 -4.69 -21.59
N LYS A 139 0.51 -3.55 -22.23
CA LYS A 139 -0.36 -2.69 -23.05
C LYS A 139 -1.55 -2.13 -22.27
N LYS A 140 -1.39 -1.93 -20.96
CA LYS A 140 -2.38 -1.31 -20.09
C LYS A 140 -1.98 0.12 -19.78
N LYS A 141 -2.97 1.00 -19.66
CA LYS A 141 -2.73 2.41 -19.32
C LYS A 141 -2.91 2.63 -17.83
N VAL A 142 -2.06 3.50 -17.30
CA VAL A 142 -2.09 3.96 -15.91
C VAL A 142 -1.91 5.47 -15.94
N ASP A 143 -2.76 6.19 -15.20
CA ASP A 143 -2.66 7.63 -15.02
C ASP A 143 -2.25 7.94 -13.57
N THR A 144 -1.22 8.77 -13.38
CA THR A 144 -0.77 9.19 -12.04
C THR A 144 -1.44 10.50 -11.65
N GLY A 145 -2.03 10.53 -10.44
CA GLY A 145 -2.72 11.68 -9.87
C GLY A 145 -1.87 12.52 -8.91
N GLY A 146 -0.63 12.10 -8.64
CA GLY A 146 0.30 12.78 -7.75
C GLY A 146 0.22 12.28 -6.30
N TRP A 147 0.62 13.14 -5.36
CA TRP A 147 0.87 12.79 -3.97
C TRP A 147 -0.03 13.57 -3.01
N GLY A 148 -0.60 12.86 -2.04
CA GLY A 148 -1.28 13.40 -0.86
C GLY A 148 -0.48 13.19 0.42
N ASN A 149 -0.81 13.95 1.46
CA ASN A 149 -0.08 13.98 2.73
C ASN A 149 -0.58 12.90 3.73
N ALA A 150 -0.02 12.87 4.94
CA ALA A 150 -0.38 11.88 5.95
C ALA A 150 -1.84 11.99 6.43
N GLU A 151 -2.39 13.22 6.47
CA GLU A 151 -3.77 13.47 6.88
C GLU A 151 -4.77 12.90 5.86
N GLU A 152 -4.50 13.12 4.57
CA GLU A 152 -5.29 12.57 3.48
C GLU A 152 -5.22 11.04 3.44
N ALA A 153 -4.02 10.48 3.61
CA ALA A 153 -3.84 9.03 3.70
C ALA A 153 -4.66 8.41 4.83
N LEU A 154 -4.66 9.05 6.02
CA LEU A 154 -5.44 8.61 7.16
C LEU A 154 -6.95 8.72 6.89
N LYS A 155 -7.39 9.77 6.20
CA LYS A 155 -8.79 9.93 5.79
C LYS A 155 -9.21 8.77 4.87
N ILE A 156 -8.44 8.47 3.83
CA ILE A 156 -8.72 7.38 2.88
C ILE A 156 -8.77 6.03 3.61
N TYR A 157 -7.81 5.77 4.51
CA TYR A 157 -7.82 4.56 5.34
C TYR A 157 -9.14 4.41 6.12
N ASN A 158 -9.55 5.45 6.86
CA ASN A 158 -10.78 5.42 7.65
C ASN A 158 -12.03 5.21 6.77
N GLU A 159 -12.06 5.80 5.58
CA GLU A 159 -13.15 5.58 4.61
C GLU A 159 -13.18 4.13 4.10
N CYS A 160 -12.03 3.50 3.89
CA CYS A 160 -11.94 2.09 3.48
C CYS A 160 -12.35 1.13 4.61
N VAL A 161 -11.99 1.43 5.86
CA VAL A 161 -12.47 0.69 7.05
C VAL A 161 -13.98 0.79 7.16
N ALA A 162 -14.53 2.02 7.09
CA ALA A 162 -15.96 2.24 7.16
C ALA A 162 -16.71 1.53 6.02
N ARG A 163 -16.16 1.53 4.80
CA ARG A 163 -16.72 0.79 3.66
C ARG A 163 -16.73 -0.71 3.94
N TYR A 164 -15.62 -1.27 4.42
CA TYR A 164 -15.54 -2.70 4.74
C TYR A 164 -16.56 -3.10 5.81
N ASP A 165 -16.64 -2.36 6.92
CA ASP A 165 -17.55 -2.66 8.03
C ASP A 165 -19.03 -2.63 7.64
N ASN A 166 -19.39 -1.80 6.64
CA ASN A 166 -20.75 -1.71 6.11
C ASN A 166 -21.01 -2.65 4.91
N SER A 167 -20.01 -3.41 4.46
CA SER A 167 -20.10 -4.27 3.29
C SER A 167 -20.60 -5.68 3.61
N GLU A 168 -21.04 -6.40 2.57
CA GLU A 168 -21.29 -7.85 2.67
C GLU A 168 -20.00 -8.65 2.97
N HIS A 169 -18.81 -8.08 2.72
CA HIS A 169 -17.55 -8.76 2.99
C HIS A 169 -17.35 -8.98 4.49
N LYS A 170 -17.68 -8.00 5.34
CA LYS A 170 -17.66 -8.16 6.80
C LYS A 170 -18.61 -9.26 7.26
N LYS A 171 -19.85 -9.26 6.75
CA LYS A 171 -20.88 -10.25 7.12
C LYS A 171 -20.46 -11.68 6.75
N LYS A 172 -19.83 -11.84 5.58
CA LYS A 172 -19.35 -13.12 5.07
C LYS A 172 -17.94 -13.48 5.55
N ARG A 173 -17.28 -12.57 6.26
CA ARG A 173 -15.88 -12.66 6.69
C ARG A 173 -14.89 -12.89 5.54
N THR A 174 -15.16 -12.32 4.37
CA THR A 174 -14.17 -12.24 3.28
C THR A 174 -13.19 -11.10 3.55
N PHE A 175 -11.98 -11.17 2.97
CA PHE A 175 -10.85 -10.28 3.27
C PHE A 175 -10.38 -10.31 4.74
N THR A 176 -10.62 -11.43 5.41
CA THR A 176 -9.99 -11.75 6.69
C THR A 176 -8.78 -12.64 6.45
N ILE A 177 -7.76 -12.49 7.29
CA ILE A 177 -6.51 -13.27 7.27
C ILE A 177 -6.43 -14.09 8.56
#